data_AF-A0A8J5XPH7-F1
#
_entry.id   AF-A0A8J5XPH7-F1
#
_cell.length_a   1.000
_cell.length_b   1.000
_cell.length_c   1.000
_cell.angle_alpha   90.00
_cell.angle_beta   90.00
_cell.angle_gamma   90.00
#
_symmetry.space_group_name_H-M   'P 1'
#
loop_
_entity.id
_entity.type
_entity.pdbx_description
1 polymer ?
#
loop_
_entity_poly.entity_id
_entity_poly.type
_entity_poly.pdbx_seq_one_letter_code
_entity_poly.pdbx_strand_id
1 'polypeptide(L)' 'MHPLVRDLYKRFLLVGKDYPGGLALVRRKAKEALRNQAHLQDELEIKRAVARGRWMVRELQGIIKLKKYREMKKRYSSP' A
#
# COMPACT_ATOMS: atom_id res chain seq x y z
N MET A 1 -9.20 -4.96 -17.18
CA MET A 1 -8.26 -4.70 -16.06
C MET A 1 -7.59 -6.01 -15.66
N HIS A 2 -6.27 -6.09 -15.77
CA HIS A 2 -5.49 -7.32 -15.53
C HIS A 2 -5.73 -7.87 -14.11
N PRO A 3 -5.89 -9.21 -13.91
CA PRO A 3 -6.21 -9.81 -12.60
C PRO A 3 -5.23 -9.43 -11.49
N LEU A 4 -3.93 -9.42 -11.78
CA LEU A 4 -2.88 -9.03 -10.83
C LEU A 4 -2.99 -7.58 -10.35
N VAL A 5 -3.46 -6.68 -11.21
CA VAL A 5 -3.62 -5.26 -10.87
C VAL A 5 -4.82 -5.08 -9.94
N ARG A 6 -5.90 -5.85 -10.16
CA ARG A 6 -7.07 -5.88 -9.27
C ARG A 6 -6.70 -6.41 -7.88
N ASP A 7 -5.93 -7.50 -7.81
CA ASP A 7 -5.40 -8.04 -6.55
C ASP A 7 -4.56 -7.00 -5.80
N LEU A 8 -3.62 -6.36 -6.50
CA LEU A 8 -2.78 -5.32 -5.92
C LEU A 8 -3.62 -4.17 -5.34
N TYR A 9 -4.63 -3.70 -6.06
CA TYR A 9 -5.52 -2.64 -5.58
C TYR A 9 -6.26 -3.04 -4.29
N LYS A 10 -6.76 -4.28 -4.21
CA LYS A 10 -7.41 -4.79 -2.99
C LYS A 10 -6.44 -4.82 -1.80
N ARG A 11 -5.17 -5.19 -2.02
CA ARG A 11 -4.13 -5.18 -0.97
C ARG A 11 -3.88 -3.76 -0.43
N PHE A 12 -3.81 -2.75 -1.30
CA PHE A 12 -3.72 -1.36 -0.87
C PHE A 12 -4.92 -0.92 -0.04
N LEU A 13 -6.13 -1.30 -0.43
CA LEU A 13 -7.33 -0.99 0.35
C LEU A 13 -7.34 -1.68 1.72
N LEU A 14 -6.85 -2.91 1.80
CA LEU A 14 -6.77 -3.64 3.07
C LEU A 14 -5.79 -2.94 4.02
N VAL A 15 -4.57 -2.66 3.57
CA VAL A 15 -3.54 -1.99 4.37
C VAL A 15 -3.92 -0.54 4.70
N GLY A 16 -4.64 0.13 3.80
CA GLY A 16 -5.12 1.49 4.00
C GLY A 16 -6.05 1.66 5.20
N LYS A 17 -6.73 0.60 5.66
CA LYS A 17 -7.59 0.65 6.86
C LYS A 17 -6.80 0.96 8.13
N ASP A 18 -5.61 0.39 8.24
CA ASP A 18 -4.74 0.54 9.42
C ASP A 18 -3.68 1.64 9.25
N TYR A 19 -3.54 2.17 8.02
CA TYR A 19 -2.53 3.17 7.71
C TYR A 19 -2.78 4.48 8.49
N PRO A 20 -1.73 5.13 9.04
CA PRO A 20 -1.91 6.34 9.85
C PRO A 20 -2.64 7.48 9.15
N GLY A 21 -2.47 7.63 7.83
CA GLY A 21 -3.18 8.63 7.02
C GLY A 21 -4.56 8.20 6.52
N GLY A 22 -5.03 7.02 6.93
CA GLY A 22 -6.36 6.48 6.64
C GLY A 22 -6.55 5.95 5.22
N LEU A 23 -7.68 5.25 5.04
CA LEU A 23 -8.03 4.54 3.81
C LEU A 23 -8.25 5.48 2.62
N ALA A 24 -8.84 6.65 2.84
CA ALA A 24 -9.14 7.60 1.77
C ALA A 24 -7.87 8.07 1.04
N LEU A 25 -6.80 8.35 1.79
CA LEU A 25 -5.52 8.77 1.25
C LEU A 25 -4.86 7.66 0.43
N VAL A 26 -4.76 6.45 1.01
CA VAL A 26 -4.17 5.29 0.33
C VAL A 26 -4.95 4.93 -0.92
N ARG A 27 -6.29 4.95 -0.85
CA ARG A 27 -7.18 4.70 -1.99
C ARG A 27 -6.94 5.69 -3.13
N ARG A 28 -6.87 6.99 -2.81
CA ARG A 28 -6.63 8.06 -3.81
C ARG A 28 -5.29 7.84 -4.49
N LYS A 29 -4.22 7.66 -3.72
CA LYS A 29 -2.85 7.47 -4.23
C LYS A 29 -2.67 6.19 -5.03
N ALA A 30 -3.25 5.08 -4.58
CA ALA A 30 -3.23 3.82 -5.33
C ALA A 30 -3.97 3.94 -6.67
N LYS A 31 -5.12 4.63 -6.70
CA LYS A 31 -5.89 4.86 -7.94
C LYS A 31 -5.14 5.74 -8.93
N GLU A 32 -4.50 6.80 -8.43
CA GLU A 32 -3.64 7.70 -9.22
C GLU A 32 -2.46 6.94 -9.84
N ALA A 33 -1.69 6.20 -9.03
CA ALA A 33 -0.54 5.44 -9.50
C ALA A 33 -0.90 4.37 -10.54
N LEU A 34 -2.00 3.65 -10.34
CA LEU A 34 -2.48 2.65 -11.29
C LEU A 34 -2.98 3.28 -12.60
N ARG A 35 -3.60 4.46 -12.55
CA ARG A 35 -4.05 5.18 -13.74
C ARG A 35 -2.87 5.69 -14.58
N ASN A 36 -1.82 6.18 -13.93
CA ASN A 36 -0.63 6.67 -14.62
C ASN A 36 0.07 5.57 -15.44
N GLN A 37 -0.08 4.30 -15.03
CA GLN A 37 0.49 3.13 -15.70
C GLN A 37 -0.53 2.38 -16.58
N ALA A 38 -1.71 2.95 -16.83
CA ALA A 38 -2.77 2.28 -17.58
C ALA A 38 -2.44 2.07 -19.08
N HIS A 39 -1.42 2.75 -19.60
CA HIS A 39 -0.97 2.63 -20.98
C HIS A 39 -0.08 1.40 -21.24
N LEU A 40 0.37 0.70 -20.20
CA LEU A 40 1.19 -0.50 -20.34
C LEU A 40 0.37 -1.64 -20.95
N GLN A 41 0.81 -2.15 -22.09
CA GLN A 41 0.18 -3.28 -22.79
C GLN A 41 0.99 -4.57 -22.68
N ASP A 42 2.31 -4.47 -22.47
CA ASP A 42 3.18 -5.63 -22.34
C ASP A 42 3.00 -6.35 -20.99
N GLU A 43 2.93 -7.67 -21.03
CA GLU A 43 2.66 -8.49 -19.85
C GLU A 43 3.84 -8.49 -18.85
N LEU A 44 5.08 -8.45 -19.35
CA LEU A 44 6.26 -8.43 -18.51
C LEU A 44 6.38 -7.09 -17.77
N GLU A 45 6.10 -5.98 -18.44
CA GLU A 45 6.04 -4.66 -17.83
C GLU A 45 4.95 -4.55 -16.75
N ILE A 46 3.76 -5.09 -17.01
CA ILE A 46 2.68 -5.14 -16.01
C ILE A 46 3.13 -5.95 -14.79
N LYS A 47 3.75 -7.12 -14.98
CA LYS A 47 4.26 -7.94 -13.86
C LYS A 47 5.30 -7.19 -13.05
N ARG A 48 6.24 -6.48 -13.69
CA ARG A 48 7.26 -5.64 -13.03
C ARG A 48 6.63 -4.50 -12.24
N ALA A 49 5.64 -3.80 -12.82
CA ALA A 49 4.92 -2.72 -12.14
C ALA A 49 4.15 -3.24 -10.92
N VAL A 50 3.47 -4.38 -11.05
CA VAL A 50 2.76 -5.02 -9.94
C VAL A 50 3.72 -5.45 -8.84
N ALA A 51 4.90 -5.99 -9.18
CA ALA A 51 5.91 -6.37 -8.19
C ALA A 51 6.38 -5.16 -7.37
N ARG A 52 6.64 -4.01 -8.02
CA ARG A 52 6.94 -2.74 -7.32
C ARG A 52 5.79 -2.31 -6.41
N GLY A 53 4.56 -2.41 -6.89
CA GLY A 53 3.38 -2.13 -6.09
C GLY A 53 3.26 -3.02 -4.84
N ARG A 54 3.55 -4.32 -4.98
CA ARG A 54 3.55 -5.27 -3.84
C ARG A 54 4.63 -4.93 -2.81
N TRP A 55 5.80 -4.50 -3.27
CA TRP A 55 6.84 -4.01 -2.36
C TRP A 55 6.35 -2.78 -1.57
N MET A 56 5.72 -1.81 -2.22
CA MET A 56 5.15 -0.63 -1.55
C MET A 56 4.07 -0.99 -0.50
N VAL A 57 3.27 -2.03 -0.74
CA VAL A 57 2.32 -2.53 0.27
C VAL A 57 3.04 -3.00 1.54
N ARG A 58 4.21 -3.65 1.41
CA ARG A 58 5.01 -4.10 2.57
C ARG A 58 5.60 -2.91 3.32
N GLU A 59 6.03 -1.86 2.62
CA GLU A 59 6.49 -0.61 3.25
C GLU A 59 5.39 0.05 4.08
N LEU A 60 4.16 0.12 3.54
CA LEU A 60 3.00 0.63 4.29
C LEU A 60 2.72 -0.19 5.55
N GLN A 61 2.84 -1.53 5.47
CA GLN A 61 2.75 -2.40 6.65
C GLN A 61 3.85 -2.12 7.66
N GLY A 62 5.08 -1.83 7.21
CA GLY A 62 6.19 -1.40 8.05
C GLY A 62 5.88 -0.12 8.83
N ILE A 63 5.34 0.90 8.15
CA ILE A 63 4.92 2.16 8.78
C ILE A 63 3.84 1.92 9.84
N ILE A 64 2.87 1.06 9.56
CA ILE A 64 1.82 0.69 10.52
C ILE A 64 2.42 0.06 11.77
N LYS A 65 3.36 -0.89 11.60
CA LYS A 65 4.07 -1.52 12.73
C LYS A 65 4.86 -0.49 13.54
N LEU A 66 5.54 0.45 12.88
CA LEU A 66 6.30 1.51 13.52
C LEU A 66 5.39 2.42 14.37
N LYS A 67 4.22 2.82 13.84
CA LYS A 67 3.23 3.58 14.62
C LYS A 67 2.79 2.78 15.85
N LYS A 68 2.42 1.50 15.68
CA LYS A 68 2.02 0.63 16.80
C LYS A 68 3.10 0.54 17.88
N TYR A 69 4.36 0.37 17.48
CA TYR A 69 5.51 0.35 18.38
C TYR A 69 5.68 1.67 19.14
N ARG A 70 5.60 2.82 18.45
CA ARG A 70 5.71 4.15 19.08
C ARG A 70 4.64 4.38 20.14
N GLU A 71 3.38 4.02 19.84
CA GLU A 71 2.27 4.11 20.79
C GLU A 71 2.48 3.19 22.00
N MET A 72 2.95 1.96 21.77
CA MET A 72 3.26 1.02 22.86
C MET A 72 4.38 1.56 23.75
N LYS A 73 5.48 2.03 23.15
CA LYS A 73 6.60 2.63 23.89
C LYS A 73 6.13 3.82 24.73
N LYS A 74 5.27 4.70 24.18
CA LYS A 74 4.73 5.85 24.92
C LYS A 74 3.93 5.42 26.16
N ARG A 75 3.15 4.33 26.07
CA ARG A 75 2.32 3.83 27.18
C ARG A 75 3.12 3.15 28.29
N TYR A 76 4.19 2.43 27.94
CA TYR A 76 4.92 1.59 28.89
C TYR A 76 6.30 2.15 29.31
N SER A 77 6.76 3.23 28.70
CA SER A 77 8.08 3.83 29.00
C SER A 77 8.02 5.06 29.90
N SER A 78 6.82 5.49 30.33
CA SER A 78 6.66 6.52 31.36
C SER A 78 6.69 5.85 32.75
N PRO A 79 7.45 6.39 33.72
CA PRO A 79 7.44 5.92 35.12
C PRO A 79 6.06 6.09 35.77
#